data_AF-A0A946TW92-F1
#
_entry.id   AF-A0A946TW92-F1
#
_cell.length_a   1.000
_cell.length_b   1.000
_cell.length_c   1.000
_cell.angle_alpha   90.00
_cell.angle_beta   90.00
_cell.angle_gamma   90.00
#
_symmetry.space_group_name_H-M   'P 1'
#
loop_
_entity.id
_entity.type
_entity.pdbx_description
1 polymer ?
#
loop_
_entity_poly.entity_id
_entity_poly.type
_entity_poly.pdbx_seq_one_letter_code
_entity_poly.pdbx_strand_id
1 'polypeptide(L)'
;MGGTRMSHFDRGFWESSKNSIQSNPFTEGLLKSIHLTISELELSGKIILSTSGTSSSPKLSVISKHAMLFSASSVNRHLSICSSDKWLCCLPTAHVSGLSIHARAFLSESDLIESTSKWAPLDFIKNINHNQITLCSLVPTQLYDLLSSDQRPNPELRALIIGGDNLNDEAHNKAVELGWPILLTYGMTETCSQIATETYTGQGMEPLDLWDINFNSEGELLVKGDALFDGYLVHKENNLRMINPFSDDGWFLTGDIGNLHDNIISISGRKDEQVKVLGEKINLKHLRSSATSMYGHSITLLAVPDSRKGKKIIMVAEKSSDHDRFFKEYNSKATSIERADELILIDKIPRSSLGKLALNELYDILEKRIEA
;
A
#
# COMPACT_ATOMS: atom_id res chain seq x y z
N MET A 1 30.24 1.70 -17.42
CA MET A 1 29.76 0.40 -17.91
C MET A 1 28.59 -0.02 -17.02
N GLY A 2 27.39 0.45 -17.34
CA GLY A 2 26.17 0.06 -16.63
C GLY A 2 25.69 -1.25 -17.20
N GLY A 3 25.91 -2.34 -16.48
CA GLY A 3 25.37 -3.63 -16.88
C GLY A 3 23.86 -3.62 -16.67
N THR A 4 23.09 -3.59 -17.75
CA THR A 4 21.70 -4.00 -17.77
C THR A 4 21.67 -5.45 -17.30
N ARG A 5 21.44 -5.69 -16.00
CA ARG A 5 21.07 -7.04 -15.57
C ARG A 5 19.75 -7.33 -16.26
N MET A 6 19.72 -8.36 -17.10
CA MET A 6 18.46 -8.89 -17.62
C MET A 6 17.59 -9.16 -16.40
N SER A 7 16.50 -8.40 -16.26
CA SER A 7 15.53 -8.65 -15.23
C SER A 7 15.02 -10.07 -15.40
N HIS A 8 14.91 -10.82 -14.31
CA HIS A 8 14.39 -12.19 -14.33
C HIS A 8 12.89 -12.25 -14.72
N PHE A 9 12.24 -11.10 -14.83
CA PHE A 9 10.90 -10.89 -15.34
C PHE A 9 10.90 -10.64 -16.86
N ASP A 10 11.55 -11.53 -17.61
CA ASP A 10 11.60 -11.47 -19.08
C ASP A 10 10.39 -12.18 -19.73
N ARG A 11 10.41 -12.30 -21.06
CA ARG A 11 9.38 -13.06 -21.81
C ARG A 11 9.22 -14.49 -21.27
N GLY A 12 10.34 -15.15 -20.93
CA GLY A 12 10.36 -16.50 -20.37
C GLY A 12 9.71 -16.57 -18.99
N PHE A 13 9.68 -15.49 -18.23
CA PHE A 13 8.86 -15.39 -17.04
C PHE A 13 7.38 -15.21 -17.37
N TRP A 14 7.03 -14.15 -18.11
CA TRP A 14 5.63 -13.73 -18.30
C TRP A 14 4.78 -14.74 -19.09
N GLU A 15 5.37 -15.38 -20.10
CA GLU A 15 4.68 -16.35 -20.95
C GLU A 15 4.74 -17.79 -20.38
N SER A 16 5.47 -18.01 -19.29
CA SER A 16 5.65 -19.36 -18.73
C SER A 16 4.52 -19.79 -17.80
N SER A 17 4.17 -21.07 -17.89
CA SER A 17 3.32 -21.82 -16.96
C SER A 17 3.95 -22.06 -15.58
N LYS A 18 5.24 -21.74 -15.38
CA LYS A 18 5.92 -21.89 -14.09
C LYS A 18 5.38 -20.90 -13.06
N ASN A 19 5.08 -21.40 -11.87
CA ASN A 19 4.72 -20.57 -10.73
C ASN A 19 5.94 -19.85 -10.15
N SER A 20 5.72 -18.67 -9.57
CA SER A 20 6.75 -17.87 -8.90
C SER A 20 6.29 -17.50 -7.51
N ILE A 21 7.17 -17.66 -6.53
CA ILE A 21 6.92 -17.24 -5.14
C ILE A 21 7.78 -16.00 -4.90
N GLN A 22 7.14 -14.87 -4.63
CA GLN A 22 7.77 -13.56 -4.47
C GLN A 22 7.52 -13.11 -3.03
N SER A 23 8.53 -13.19 -2.19
CA SER A 23 8.40 -12.81 -0.78
C SER A 23 9.75 -12.53 -0.13
N ASN A 24 9.72 -11.88 1.03
CA ASN A 24 10.83 -12.00 1.99
C ASN A 24 11.05 -13.47 2.37
N PRO A 25 12.26 -13.87 2.80
CA PRO A 25 12.58 -15.28 3.02
C PRO A 25 11.57 -15.93 3.96
N PHE A 26 10.77 -16.84 3.38
CA PHE A 26 9.89 -17.72 4.13
C PHE A 26 10.71 -18.78 4.86
N THR A 27 10.16 -19.33 5.94
CA THR A 27 10.74 -20.54 6.52
C THR A 27 10.70 -21.68 5.51
N GLU A 28 11.69 -22.58 5.58
CA GLU A 28 11.77 -23.74 4.68
C GLU A 28 10.48 -24.60 4.73
N GLY A 29 9.89 -24.73 5.93
CA GLY A 29 8.61 -25.43 6.11
C GLY A 29 7.43 -24.77 5.41
N LEU A 30 7.36 -23.42 5.41
CA LEU A 30 6.32 -22.69 4.70
C LEU A 30 6.49 -22.82 3.18
N LEU A 31 7.71 -22.69 2.66
CA LEU A 31 8.00 -22.88 1.24
C LEU A 31 7.58 -24.27 0.76
N LYS A 32 7.94 -25.30 1.52
CA LYS A 32 7.54 -26.67 1.21
C LYS A 32 6.02 -26.82 1.18
N SER A 33 5.31 -26.21 2.14
CA SER A 33 3.84 -26.23 2.20
C SER A 33 3.23 -25.52 0.98
N ILE A 34 3.76 -24.36 0.59
CA ILE A 34 3.31 -23.63 -0.60
C ILE A 34 3.50 -24.49 -1.86
N HIS A 35 4.66 -25.11 -2.03
CA HIS A 35 4.94 -25.96 -3.19
C HIS A 35 4.01 -27.17 -3.27
N LEU A 36 3.75 -27.84 -2.15
CA LEU A 36 2.80 -28.95 -2.09
C LEU A 36 1.39 -28.49 -2.49
N THR A 37 0.90 -27.40 -1.90
CA THR A 37 -0.43 -26.87 -2.22
C THR A 37 -0.57 -26.41 -3.66
N ILE A 38 0.48 -25.79 -4.23
CA ILE A 38 0.53 -25.45 -5.66
C ILE A 38 0.36 -26.71 -6.52
N SER A 39 1.01 -27.81 -6.17
CA SER A 39 0.92 -29.07 -6.90
C SER A 39 -0.45 -29.73 -6.74
N GLU A 40 -1.01 -29.75 -5.52
CA GLU A 40 -2.31 -30.35 -5.22
C GLU A 40 -3.47 -29.62 -5.92
N LEU A 41 -3.38 -28.30 -6.03
CA LEU A 41 -4.35 -27.45 -6.72
C LEU A 41 -4.07 -27.30 -8.22
N GLU A 42 -3.04 -27.98 -8.73
CA GLU A 42 -2.62 -27.93 -10.14
C GLU A 42 -2.44 -26.48 -10.67
N LEU A 43 -1.97 -25.57 -9.80
CA LEU A 43 -1.83 -24.16 -10.16
C LEU A 43 -0.74 -24.00 -11.23
N SER A 44 -1.00 -23.12 -12.19
CA SER A 44 -0.07 -22.82 -13.28
C SER A 44 -0.07 -21.33 -13.62
N GLY A 45 1.11 -20.81 -13.97
CA GLY A 45 1.30 -19.41 -14.35
C GLY A 45 0.97 -18.43 -13.23
N LYS A 46 1.14 -18.83 -11.96
CA LYS A 46 0.79 -18.02 -10.78
C LYS A 46 2.00 -17.33 -10.17
N ILE A 47 1.75 -16.19 -9.53
CA ILE A 47 2.66 -15.43 -8.69
C ILE A 47 2.06 -15.42 -7.29
N ILE A 48 2.81 -15.89 -6.31
CA ILE A 48 2.39 -15.98 -4.92
C ILE A 48 3.08 -14.85 -4.16
N LEU A 49 2.30 -13.90 -3.64
CA LEU A 49 2.78 -12.75 -2.87
C LEU A 49 2.30 -12.85 -1.43
N SER A 50 3.18 -12.52 -0.48
CA SER A 50 2.73 -12.28 0.90
C SER A 50 2.01 -10.94 0.99
N THR A 51 0.78 -10.95 1.51
CA THR A 51 0.11 -9.70 1.87
C THR A 51 0.61 -9.24 3.24
N SER A 52 0.73 -7.93 3.44
CA SER A 52 1.20 -7.32 4.69
C SER A 52 0.13 -7.33 5.80
N GLY A 53 -0.75 -8.34 5.80
CA GLY A 53 -1.78 -8.48 6.83
C GLY A 53 -1.16 -8.62 8.20
N THR A 54 -1.70 -7.91 9.18
CA THR A 54 -1.29 -7.91 10.59
C THR A 54 -1.70 -9.20 11.31
N SER A 55 -1.52 -10.37 10.72
CA SER A 55 -1.80 -11.66 11.37
C SER A 55 -0.51 -12.44 11.62
N SER A 56 -0.47 -13.20 12.72
CA SER A 56 0.63 -14.09 13.09
C SER A 56 0.89 -15.23 12.09
N SER A 57 -0.02 -15.43 11.13
CA SER A 57 0.17 -16.24 9.93
C SER A 57 -0.04 -15.37 8.67
N PRO A 58 0.90 -15.35 7.72
CA PRO A 58 0.76 -14.52 6.52
C PRO A 58 -0.32 -15.10 5.60
N LYS A 59 -1.24 -14.24 5.12
CA LYS A 59 -2.12 -14.57 4.00
C LYS A 59 -1.34 -14.38 2.70
N LEU A 60 -1.38 -15.38 1.81
CA LEU A 60 -0.69 -15.34 0.53
C LEU A 60 -1.70 -15.10 -0.59
N SER A 61 -1.54 -14.03 -1.36
CA SER A 61 -2.34 -13.80 -2.56
C SER A 61 -1.81 -14.66 -3.70
N VAL A 62 -2.70 -15.37 -4.38
CA VAL A 62 -2.39 -16.13 -5.60
C VAL A 62 -2.85 -15.29 -6.78
N ILE A 63 -1.92 -14.83 -7.59
CA ILE A 63 -2.18 -13.95 -8.72
C ILE A 63 -1.80 -14.67 -10.00
N SER A 64 -2.61 -14.58 -11.06
CA SER A 64 -2.17 -15.06 -12.36
C SER A 64 -1.25 -14.06 -13.04
N LYS A 65 -0.24 -14.53 -13.79
CA LYS A 65 0.58 -13.66 -14.64
C LYS A 65 -0.27 -12.88 -15.64
N HIS A 66 -1.35 -13.50 -16.14
CA HIS A 66 -2.33 -12.82 -17.00
C HIS A 66 -2.95 -11.63 -16.27
N ALA A 67 -3.52 -11.80 -15.07
CA ALA A 67 -4.13 -10.71 -14.30
C ALA A 67 -3.15 -9.54 -14.06
N MET A 68 -1.88 -9.86 -13.76
CA MET A 68 -0.81 -8.86 -13.62
C MET A 68 -0.56 -8.08 -14.93
N LEU A 69 -0.47 -8.78 -16.06
CA LEU A 69 -0.31 -8.15 -17.37
C LEU A 69 -1.57 -7.35 -17.77
N PHE A 70 -2.76 -7.82 -17.41
CA PHE A 70 -4.00 -7.11 -17.69
C PHE A 70 -4.07 -5.77 -16.96
N SER A 71 -3.75 -5.77 -15.65
CA SER A 71 -3.59 -4.53 -14.85
C SER A 71 -2.55 -3.60 -15.48
N ALA A 72 -1.37 -4.14 -15.80
CA ALA A 72 -0.29 -3.36 -16.43
C ALA A 72 -0.71 -2.73 -17.76
N SER A 73 -1.50 -3.43 -18.58
CA SER A 73 -2.00 -2.92 -19.86
C SER A 73 -2.88 -1.67 -19.67
N SER A 74 -3.71 -1.64 -18.63
CA SER A 74 -4.59 -0.50 -18.35
C SER A 74 -3.81 0.68 -17.81
N VAL A 75 -2.85 0.45 -16.90
CA VAL A 75 -1.95 1.52 -16.42
C VAL A 75 -1.15 2.11 -17.58
N ASN A 76 -0.65 1.27 -18.49
CA ASN A 76 0.06 1.72 -19.69
C ASN A 76 -0.83 2.59 -20.59
N ARG A 77 -2.11 2.22 -20.80
CA ARG A 77 -3.06 3.07 -21.53
C ARG A 77 -3.30 4.39 -20.82
N HIS A 78 -3.62 4.35 -19.52
CA HIS A 78 -3.92 5.53 -18.70
C HIS A 78 -2.80 6.56 -18.71
N LEU A 79 -1.55 6.10 -18.57
CA LEU A 79 -0.37 6.95 -18.52
C LEU A 79 0.32 7.10 -19.89
N SER A 80 -0.30 6.59 -20.97
CA SER A 80 0.26 6.59 -22.33
C SER A 80 1.72 6.10 -22.38
N ILE A 81 2.00 4.99 -21.70
CA ILE A 81 3.34 4.39 -21.62
C ILE A 81 3.65 3.64 -22.90
N CYS A 82 4.84 3.89 -23.45
CA CYS A 82 5.30 3.26 -24.68
C CYS A 82 6.80 2.90 -24.62
N SER A 83 7.35 2.38 -25.70
CA SER A 83 8.72 1.87 -25.77
C SER A 83 9.81 2.95 -25.63
N SER A 84 9.45 4.24 -25.77
CA SER A 84 10.40 5.34 -25.49
C SER A 84 10.54 5.67 -24.01
N ASP A 85 9.65 5.15 -23.16
CA ASP A 85 9.73 5.38 -21.72
C ASP A 85 10.89 4.60 -21.08
N LYS A 86 11.31 5.10 -19.91
CA LYS A 86 12.32 4.46 -19.07
C LYS A 86 11.84 4.44 -17.63
N TRP A 87 11.62 3.24 -17.12
CA TRP A 87 11.25 3.01 -15.74
C TRP A 87 12.48 2.93 -14.84
N LEU A 88 12.39 3.55 -13.66
CA LEU A 88 13.25 3.23 -12.53
C LEU A 88 12.44 2.46 -11.49
N CYS A 89 12.84 1.21 -11.21
CA CYS A 89 12.23 0.40 -10.15
C CYS A 89 13.02 0.56 -8.85
N CYS A 90 12.44 1.31 -7.89
CA CYS A 90 12.97 1.51 -6.54
C CYS A 90 12.22 0.71 -5.46
N LEU A 91 11.30 -0.16 -5.88
CA LEU A 91 10.40 -0.88 -4.99
C LEU A 91 10.70 -2.39 -5.05
N PRO A 92 10.66 -3.11 -3.92
CA PRO A 92 10.92 -4.55 -3.92
C PRO A 92 9.89 -5.32 -4.75
N THR A 93 10.35 -6.28 -5.55
CA THR A 93 9.49 -7.15 -6.38
C THR A 93 8.78 -8.24 -5.58
N ALA A 94 9.15 -8.39 -4.31
CA ALA A 94 8.39 -9.14 -3.31
C ALA A 94 7.03 -8.50 -2.98
N HIS A 95 6.76 -7.29 -3.49
CA HIS A 95 5.48 -6.60 -3.40
C HIS A 95 4.94 -6.30 -4.80
N VAL A 96 3.61 -6.24 -4.93
CA VAL A 96 2.93 -5.88 -6.18
C VAL A 96 3.38 -4.53 -6.74
N SER A 97 3.80 -3.61 -5.86
CA SER A 97 4.25 -2.27 -6.26
C SER A 97 5.54 -2.28 -7.07
N GLY A 98 6.53 -3.11 -6.71
CA GLY A 98 7.72 -3.34 -7.52
C GLY A 98 7.43 -4.22 -8.73
N LEU A 99 6.75 -5.35 -8.51
CA LEU A 99 6.44 -6.33 -9.57
C LEU A 99 5.64 -5.73 -10.74
N SER A 100 4.67 -4.85 -10.46
CA SER A 100 3.85 -4.22 -11.50
C SER A 100 4.66 -3.30 -12.42
N ILE A 101 5.78 -2.74 -11.97
CA ILE A 101 6.70 -1.97 -12.84
C ILE A 101 7.31 -2.89 -13.90
N HIS A 102 7.69 -4.11 -13.54
CA HIS A 102 8.21 -5.10 -14.51
C HIS A 102 7.14 -5.51 -15.53
N ALA A 103 5.91 -5.72 -15.08
CA ALA A 103 4.80 -6.07 -15.97
C ALA A 103 4.49 -4.94 -16.97
N ARG A 104 4.45 -3.69 -16.49
CA ARG A 104 4.27 -2.49 -17.32
C ARG A 104 5.37 -2.38 -18.35
N ALA A 105 6.62 -2.43 -17.90
CA ALA A 105 7.77 -2.27 -18.79
C ALA A 105 7.88 -3.38 -19.84
N PHE A 106 7.55 -4.62 -19.47
CA PHE A 106 7.47 -5.74 -20.40
C PHE A 106 6.43 -5.51 -21.50
N LEU A 107 5.21 -5.06 -21.14
CA LEU A 107 4.14 -4.84 -22.13
C LEU A 107 4.34 -3.60 -23.01
N SER A 108 4.92 -2.54 -22.46
CA SER A 108 5.21 -1.32 -23.25
C SER A 108 6.51 -1.42 -24.04
N GLU A 109 7.30 -2.49 -23.85
CA GLU A 109 8.65 -2.64 -24.40
C GLU A 109 9.57 -1.46 -24.03
N SER A 110 9.32 -0.86 -22.86
CA SER A 110 10.10 0.27 -22.34
C SER A 110 11.32 -0.21 -21.56
N ASP A 111 12.38 0.60 -21.51
CA ASP A 111 13.55 0.28 -20.70
C ASP A 111 13.20 0.23 -19.21
N LEU A 112 13.88 -0.65 -18.48
CA LEU A 112 13.75 -0.78 -17.03
C LEU A 112 15.12 -0.80 -16.36
N ILE A 113 15.32 0.15 -15.44
CA ILE A 113 16.50 0.24 -14.59
C ILE A 113 16.10 -0.18 -13.18
N GLU A 114 16.75 -1.22 -12.65
CA GLU A 114 16.57 -1.64 -11.26
C GLU A 114 17.51 -0.85 -10.34
N SER A 115 16.96 -0.26 -9.27
CA SER A 115 17.77 0.30 -8.20
C SER A 115 18.31 -0.83 -7.32
N THR A 116 19.63 -0.97 -7.26
CA THR A 116 20.31 -2.06 -6.54
C THR A 116 20.79 -1.66 -5.14
N SER A 117 20.71 -0.37 -4.80
CA SER A 117 21.10 0.17 -3.50
C SER A 117 19.91 0.24 -2.55
N LYS A 118 20.20 0.34 -1.24
CA LYS A 118 19.18 0.78 -0.27
C LYS A 118 18.65 2.14 -0.69
N TRP A 119 17.38 2.41 -0.39
CA TRP A 119 16.75 3.69 -0.67
C TRP A 119 17.59 4.85 -0.08
N ALA A 120 17.96 5.79 -0.94
CA ALA A 120 18.60 7.04 -0.59
C ALA A 120 18.19 8.12 -1.61
N PRO A 121 17.62 9.26 -1.17
CA PRO A 121 17.14 10.30 -2.07
C PRO A 121 18.17 10.79 -3.10
N LEU A 122 19.41 11.01 -2.68
CA LEU A 122 20.45 11.52 -3.57
C LEU A 122 20.86 10.49 -4.64
N ASP A 123 20.88 9.20 -4.29
CA ASP A 123 21.13 8.13 -5.26
C ASP A 123 19.96 7.99 -6.24
N PHE A 124 18.73 8.16 -5.77
CA PHE A 124 17.54 8.20 -6.61
C PHE A 124 17.63 9.33 -7.65
N ILE A 125 17.91 10.57 -7.21
CA ILE A 125 18.12 11.72 -8.10
C ILE A 125 19.23 11.45 -9.12
N LYS A 126 20.37 10.90 -8.67
CA LYS A 126 21.49 10.57 -9.54
C LYS A 126 21.08 9.56 -10.61
N ASN A 127 20.30 8.54 -10.26
CA ASN A 127 19.81 7.54 -11.21
C ASN A 127 18.82 8.15 -12.21
N ILE A 128 17.91 9.01 -11.77
CA ILE A 128 16.99 9.74 -12.66
C ILE A 128 17.78 10.57 -13.67
N ASN A 129 18.72 11.37 -13.20
CA ASN A 129 19.49 12.28 -14.04
C ASN A 129 20.43 11.54 -14.99
N HIS A 130 21.08 10.46 -14.53
CA HIS A 130 22.04 9.73 -15.35
C HIS A 130 21.36 8.93 -16.47
N ASN A 131 20.23 8.28 -16.17
CA ASN A 131 19.58 7.36 -17.10
C ASN A 131 18.46 8.02 -17.92
N GLN A 132 18.15 9.30 -17.66
CA GLN A 132 17.02 10.01 -18.28
C GLN A 132 15.70 9.26 -18.04
N ILE A 133 15.42 8.97 -16.77
CA ILE A 133 14.23 8.21 -16.35
C ILE A 133 12.98 9.05 -16.61
N THR A 134 11.95 8.42 -17.21
CA THR A 134 10.67 9.08 -17.50
C THR A 134 9.57 8.70 -16.50
N LEU A 135 9.65 7.51 -15.90
CA LEU A 135 8.62 6.95 -15.02
C LEU A 135 9.23 6.33 -13.77
N CYS A 136 8.60 6.59 -12.61
CA CYS A 136 8.94 5.90 -11.37
C CYS A 136 7.71 5.77 -10.45
N SER A 137 7.77 4.82 -9.51
CA SER A 137 6.81 4.73 -8.40
C SER A 137 7.54 4.78 -7.06
N LEU A 138 6.98 5.53 -6.11
CA LEU A 138 7.44 5.63 -4.73
C LEU A 138 6.28 5.43 -3.76
N VAL A 139 6.61 5.13 -2.50
CA VAL A 139 5.66 5.23 -1.38
C VAL A 139 5.76 6.59 -0.68
N PRO A 140 4.74 7.03 0.09
CA PRO A 140 4.76 8.34 0.76
C PRO A 140 6.00 8.63 1.61
N THR A 141 6.55 7.63 2.30
CA THR A 141 7.77 7.80 3.11
C THR A 141 9.00 8.11 2.25
N GLN A 142 9.14 7.45 1.10
CA GLN A 142 10.22 7.75 0.16
C GLN A 142 10.06 9.14 -0.45
N LEU A 143 8.83 9.57 -0.75
CA LEU A 143 8.57 10.94 -1.19
C LEU A 143 8.96 11.95 -0.10
N TYR A 144 8.62 11.70 1.17
CA TYR A 144 9.03 12.59 2.27
C TYR A 144 10.56 12.75 2.36
N ASP A 145 11.31 11.65 2.28
CA ASP A 145 12.78 11.69 2.26
C ASP A 145 13.30 12.49 1.05
N LEU A 146 12.67 12.31 -0.11
CA LEU A 146 13.00 13.04 -1.34
C LEU A 146 12.79 14.54 -1.19
N LEU A 147 11.62 14.95 -0.68
CA LEU A 147 11.27 16.35 -0.48
C LEU A 147 12.12 17.03 0.60
N SER A 148 12.73 16.26 1.52
CA SER A 148 13.65 16.78 2.52
C SER A 148 15.02 17.19 1.94
N SER A 149 15.32 16.81 0.69
CA SER A 149 16.57 17.16 0.00
C SER A 149 16.47 18.45 -0.84
N ASP A 150 15.28 19.07 -0.91
CA ASP A 150 14.93 20.25 -1.72
C ASP A 150 15.42 20.18 -3.18
N GLN A 151 15.54 18.95 -3.72
CA GLN A 151 15.88 18.71 -5.12
C GLN A 151 14.64 18.85 -6.02
N ARG A 152 14.89 19.25 -7.26
CA ARG A 152 13.88 19.32 -8.32
C ARG A 152 14.04 18.12 -9.27
N PRO A 153 12.95 17.68 -9.94
CA PRO A 153 13.04 16.56 -10.87
C PRO A 153 13.84 16.90 -12.12
N ASN A 154 14.34 15.86 -12.79
CA ASN A 154 14.76 15.95 -14.19
C ASN A 154 13.54 16.28 -15.07
N PRO A 155 13.62 17.23 -16.01
CA PRO A 155 12.55 17.49 -16.99
C PRO A 155 12.06 16.28 -17.78
N GLU A 156 12.89 15.25 -17.97
CA GLU A 156 12.49 14.01 -18.65
C GLU A 156 11.55 13.15 -17.79
N LEU A 157 11.56 13.32 -16.46
CA LEU A 157 10.63 12.62 -15.58
C LEU A 157 9.23 13.20 -15.82
N ARG A 158 8.35 12.40 -16.41
CA ARG A 158 6.98 12.82 -16.74
C ARG A 158 5.94 12.32 -15.75
N ALA A 159 6.24 11.29 -14.96
CA ALA A 159 5.35 10.84 -13.88
C ALA A 159 6.13 10.22 -12.70
N LEU A 160 5.80 10.68 -11.50
CA LEU A 160 6.20 10.11 -10.23
C LEU A 160 4.97 9.58 -9.50
N ILE A 161 4.72 8.29 -9.64
CA ILE A 161 3.52 7.64 -9.14
C ILE A 161 3.64 7.37 -7.65
N ILE A 162 2.69 7.86 -6.84
CA ILE A 162 2.69 7.70 -5.38
C ILE A 162 1.53 6.81 -4.96
N GLY A 163 1.82 5.73 -4.24
CA GLY A 163 0.79 4.81 -3.76
C GLY A 163 1.22 3.99 -2.56
N GLY A 164 0.34 3.07 -2.15
CA GLY A 164 0.60 2.13 -1.04
C GLY A 164 0.30 2.66 0.37
N ASP A 165 0.01 3.96 0.50
CA ASP A 165 -0.68 4.57 1.64
C ASP A 165 -1.20 5.98 1.27
N ASN A 166 -1.92 6.61 2.19
CA ASN A 166 -2.36 7.98 2.05
C ASN A 166 -1.16 8.93 2.04
N LEU A 167 -1.12 9.84 1.06
CA LEU A 167 -0.22 10.99 1.07
C LEU A 167 -0.91 12.15 1.81
N ASN A 168 -0.17 12.89 2.64
CA ASN A 168 -0.72 14.07 3.29
C ASN A 168 -0.62 15.31 2.38
N ASP A 169 -1.49 16.28 2.63
CA ASP A 169 -1.59 17.50 1.81
C ASP A 169 -0.28 18.32 1.83
N GLU A 170 0.45 18.31 2.94
CA GLU A 170 1.73 19.03 3.08
C GLU A 170 2.79 18.47 2.11
N ALA A 171 3.00 17.16 2.10
CA ALA A 171 3.95 16.53 1.19
C ALA A 171 3.50 16.64 -0.28
N HIS A 172 2.20 16.51 -0.54
CA HIS A 172 1.63 16.74 -1.86
C HIS A 172 1.95 18.17 -2.36
N ASN A 173 1.59 19.18 -1.57
CA ASN A 173 1.80 20.58 -1.93
C ASN A 173 3.28 20.92 -2.10
N LYS A 174 4.15 20.41 -1.22
CA LYS A 174 5.60 20.59 -1.34
C LYS A 174 6.16 19.92 -2.61
N ALA A 175 5.68 18.75 -2.98
CA ALA A 175 6.09 18.08 -4.22
C ALA A 175 5.71 18.89 -5.45
N VAL A 176 4.47 19.40 -5.50
CA VAL A 176 3.99 20.29 -6.57
C VAL A 176 4.81 21.58 -6.64
N GLU A 177 5.10 22.22 -5.49
CA GLU A 177 5.91 23.45 -5.42
C GLU A 177 7.34 23.23 -5.97
N LEU A 178 7.94 22.08 -5.65
CA LEU A 178 9.26 21.69 -6.17
C LEU A 178 9.22 21.20 -7.63
N GLY A 179 8.02 21.10 -8.23
CA GLY A 179 7.80 20.73 -9.62
C GLY A 179 7.80 19.23 -9.90
N TRP A 180 7.71 18.37 -8.88
CA TRP A 180 7.62 16.93 -9.05
C TRP A 180 6.31 16.56 -9.76
N PRO A 181 6.34 15.75 -10.84
CA PRO A 181 5.15 15.35 -11.59
C PRO A 181 4.42 14.21 -10.86
N ILE A 182 3.98 14.47 -9.62
CA ILE A 182 3.35 13.45 -8.79
C ILE A 182 1.98 13.07 -9.32
N LEU A 183 1.66 11.77 -9.28
CA LEU A 183 0.33 11.22 -9.55
C LEU A 183 -0.05 10.25 -8.44
N LEU A 184 -1.13 10.52 -7.72
CA LEU A 184 -1.64 9.62 -6.69
C LEU A 184 -2.31 8.39 -7.31
N THR A 185 -2.18 7.26 -6.62
CA THR A 185 -2.85 6.01 -7.03
C THR A 185 -3.37 5.24 -5.84
N TYR A 186 -4.45 4.52 -6.08
CA TYR A 186 -5.03 3.60 -5.13
C TYR A 186 -5.13 2.20 -5.73
N GLY A 187 -4.84 1.18 -4.92
CA GLY A 187 -4.80 -0.20 -5.35
C GLY A 187 -4.20 -1.12 -4.29
N MET A 188 -4.17 -2.41 -4.60
CA MET A 188 -3.74 -3.45 -3.67
C MET A 188 -3.18 -4.69 -4.37
N THR A 189 -2.73 -5.66 -3.58
CA THR A 189 -2.16 -6.92 -4.11
C THR A 189 -3.22 -7.71 -4.86
N GLU A 190 -4.43 -7.74 -4.32
CA GLU A 190 -5.61 -8.44 -4.81
C GLU A 190 -6.10 -7.92 -6.16
N THR A 191 -5.73 -6.69 -6.52
CA THR A 191 -6.06 -6.03 -7.79
C THR A 191 -4.86 -5.93 -8.73
N CYS A 192 -3.80 -6.72 -8.46
CA CYS A 192 -2.58 -6.76 -9.25
C CYS A 192 -1.92 -5.39 -9.49
N SER A 193 -2.07 -4.45 -8.55
CA SER A 193 -1.62 -3.04 -8.57
C SER A 193 -2.80 -2.08 -8.49
N GLN A 194 -3.04 -1.24 -9.50
CA GLN A 194 -3.87 -0.04 -9.39
C GLN A 194 -5.35 -0.33 -9.69
N ILE A 195 -6.23 0.24 -8.85
CA ILE A 195 -7.66 0.43 -9.13
C ILE A 195 -7.88 1.78 -9.80
N ALA A 196 -7.22 2.82 -9.30
CA ALA A 196 -7.38 4.18 -9.78
C ALA A 196 -6.05 4.95 -9.73
N THR A 197 -5.90 5.90 -10.65
CA THR A 197 -4.68 6.70 -10.81
C THR A 197 -5.06 8.11 -11.25
N GLU A 198 -4.39 9.12 -10.69
CA GLU A 198 -4.57 10.51 -11.11
C GLU A 198 -4.23 10.72 -12.58
N THR A 199 -4.91 11.67 -13.19
CA THR A 199 -4.63 12.15 -14.54
C THR A 199 -3.60 13.27 -14.51
N TYR A 200 -2.90 13.49 -15.64
CA TYR A 200 -1.95 14.61 -15.78
C TYR A 200 -2.60 16.00 -15.61
N THR A 201 -3.92 16.09 -15.72
CA THR A 201 -4.69 17.32 -15.48
C THR A 201 -4.91 17.61 -14.00
N GLY A 202 -4.57 16.68 -13.10
CA GLY A 202 -4.71 16.86 -11.64
C GLY A 202 -6.15 16.87 -11.16
N GLN A 203 -7.06 16.18 -11.86
CA GLN A 203 -8.50 16.17 -11.55
C GLN A 203 -8.89 15.17 -10.45
N GLY A 204 -7.93 14.44 -9.90
CA GLY A 204 -8.11 13.38 -8.91
C GLY A 204 -7.97 11.98 -9.51
N MET A 205 -8.07 10.96 -8.66
CA MET A 205 -7.87 9.56 -9.06
C MET A 205 -9.08 9.04 -9.84
N GLU A 206 -8.88 8.73 -11.12
CA GLU A 206 -9.91 8.09 -11.96
C GLU A 206 -9.77 6.57 -11.90
N PRO A 207 -10.88 5.80 -11.77
CA PRO A 207 -10.85 4.36 -11.96
C PRO A 207 -10.27 3.98 -13.32
N LEU A 208 -9.39 2.99 -13.32
CA LEU A 208 -8.82 2.46 -14.55
C LEU A 208 -9.87 1.66 -15.35
N ASP A 209 -9.72 1.65 -16.67
CA ASP A 209 -10.70 1.11 -17.64
C ASP A 209 -10.99 -0.39 -17.53
N LEU A 210 -10.31 -1.10 -16.64
CA LEU A 210 -10.49 -2.54 -16.40
C LEU A 210 -11.44 -2.88 -15.25
N TRP A 211 -11.87 -1.89 -14.47
CA TRP A 211 -12.59 -2.12 -13.22
C TRP A 211 -14.05 -1.71 -13.35
N ASP A 212 -14.93 -2.66 -13.09
CA ASP A 212 -16.26 -2.36 -12.60
C ASP A 212 -16.13 -1.92 -11.13
N ILE A 213 -16.65 -0.73 -10.82
CA ILE A 213 -16.59 -0.11 -9.49
C ILE A 213 -17.99 -0.02 -8.91
N ASN A 214 -18.15 -0.41 -7.65
CA ASN A 214 -19.38 -0.21 -6.90
C ASN A 214 -19.08 0.11 -5.43
N PHE A 215 -20.05 0.71 -4.75
CA PHE A 215 -20.01 0.98 -3.32
C PHE A 215 -21.29 0.43 -2.68
N ASN A 216 -21.15 -0.37 -1.61
CA ASN A 216 -22.33 -0.85 -0.89
C ASN A 216 -22.94 0.25 -0.01
N SER A 217 -24.05 -0.05 0.68
CA SER A 217 -24.76 0.89 1.56
C SER A 217 -23.93 1.43 2.73
N GLU A 218 -22.80 0.79 3.06
CA GLU A 218 -21.87 1.24 4.09
C GLU A 218 -20.71 2.08 3.54
N GLY A 219 -20.68 2.30 2.22
CA GLY A 219 -19.59 2.98 1.52
C GLY A 219 -18.35 2.10 1.31
N GLU A 220 -18.44 0.79 1.48
CA GLU A 220 -17.34 -0.12 1.17
C GLU A 220 -17.19 -0.28 -0.34
N LEU A 221 -15.97 -0.12 -0.84
CA LEU A 221 -15.62 -0.29 -2.24
C LEU A 221 -15.63 -1.78 -2.61
N LEU A 222 -16.36 -2.09 -3.67
CA LEU A 222 -16.37 -3.37 -4.35
C LEU A 222 -15.77 -3.16 -5.74
N VAL A 223 -14.91 -4.08 -6.15
CA VAL A 223 -14.30 -4.08 -7.47
C VAL A 223 -14.49 -5.43 -8.15
N LYS A 224 -14.67 -5.41 -9.47
CA LYS A 224 -14.72 -6.59 -10.33
C LYS A 224 -13.95 -6.30 -11.62
N GLY A 225 -13.19 -7.28 -12.09
CA GLY A 225 -12.37 -7.13 -13.30
C GLY A 225 -11.35 -8.26 -13.46
N ASP A 226 -10.82 -8.41 -14.67
CA ASP A 226 -9.94 -9.54 -15.04
C ASP A 226 -8.55 -9.48 -14.38
N ALA A 227 -8.19 -8.36 -13.75
CA ALA A 227 -6.99 -8.24 -12.95
C ALA A 227 -7.18 -8.61 -11.47
N LEU A 228 -8.34 -9.14 -11.07
CA LEU A 228 -8.46 -9.75 -9.75
C LEU A 228 -7.50 -10.95 -9.63
N PHE A 229 -6.89 -11.07 -8.47
CA PHE A 229 -6.21 -12.28 -8.04
C PHE A 229 -7.14 -13.51 -8.04
N ASP A 230 -6.59 -14.72 -7.93
CA ASP A 230 -7.37 -15.96 -7.92
C ASP A 230 -7.91 -16.32 -6.51
N GLY A 231 -7.38 -15.68 -5.47
CA GLY A 231 -7.76 -15.92 -4.07
C GLY A 231 -6.56 -15.96 -3.12
N TYR A 232 -6.81 -16.43 -1.90
CA TYR A 232 -5.79 -16.51 -0.85
C TYR A 232 -5.42 -17.95 -0.52
N LEU A 233 -4.13 -18.23 -0.32
CA LEU A 233 -3.71 -19.36 0.50
C LEU A 233 -3.62 -18.92 1.96
N VAL A 234 -4.34 -19.62 2.83
CA VAL A 234 -4.30 -19.38 4.28
C VAL A 234 -4.01 -20.65 5.04
N HIS A 235 -3.34 -20.51 6.19
CA HIS A 235 -3.15 -21.63 7.11
C HIS A 235 -4.45 -21.98 7.82
N LYS A 236 -4.89 -23.22 7.67
CA LYS A 236 -5.99 -23.83 8.42
C LYS A 236 -5.59 -25.24 8.83
N GLU A 237 -5.66 -25.54 10.13
CA GLU A 237 -5.36 -26.88 10.67
C GLU A 237 -3.98 -27.42 10.21
N ASN A 238 -2.94 -26.57 10.28
CA ASN A 238 -1.56 -26.85 9.85
C ASN A 238 -1.33 -27.06 8.34
N ASN A 239 -2.34 -26.88 7.48
CA ASN A 239 -2.19 -26.94 6.02
C ASN A 239 -2.58 -25.62 5.36
N LEU A 240 -2.07 -25.36 4.16
CA LEU A 240 -2.54 -24.23 3.34
C LEU A 240 -3.80 -24.65 2.58
N ARG A 241 -4.80 -23.78 2.55
CA ARG A 241 -6.01 -23.95 1.74
C ARG A 241 -6.31 -22.69 0.95
N MET A 242 -6.79 -22.88 -0.28
CA MET A 242 -7.31 -21.79 -1.10
C MET A 242 -8.65 -21.31 -0.54
N ILE A 243 -8.79 -19.99 -0.40
CA ILE A 243 -10.03 -19.32 -0.07
C ILE A 243 -10.40 -18.41 -1.23
N ASN A 244 -11.63 -18.57 -1.71
CA ASN A 244 -12.28 -17.65 -2.61
C ASN A 244 -12.84 -16.46 -1.78
N PRO A 245 -12.37 -15.22 -2.00
CA PRO A 245 -12.83 -14.05 -1.27
C PRO A 245 -13.92 -13.25 -2.03
N PHE A 246 -14.38 -13.75 -3.17
CA PHE A 246 -15.39 -13.10 -3.99
C PHE A 246 -16.80 -13.44 -3.52
N SER A 247 -17.72 -12.50 -3.72
CA SER A 247 -19.16 -12.79 -3.63
C SER A 247 -19.60 -13.74 -4.75
N ASP A 248 -20.81 -14.29 -4.62
CA ASP A 248 -21.39 -15.22 -5.60
C ASP A 248 -21.50 -14.61 -7.01
N ASP A 249 -21.65 -13.29 -7.10
CA ASP A 249 -21.68 -12.52 -8.35
C ASP A 249 -20.31 -11.97 -8.80
N GLY A 250 -19.23 -12.38 -8.13
CA GLY A 250 -17.85 -12.17 -8.54
C GLY A 250 -17.24 -10.83 -8.13
N TRP A 251 -17.82 -10.12 -7.17
CA TRP A 251 -17.24 -8.89 -6.63
C TRP A 251 -16.21 -9.20 -5.55
N PHE A 252 -15.12 -8.46 -5.56
CA PHE A 252 -14.18 -8.42 -4.46
C PHE A 252 -14.50 -7.25 -3.54
N LEU A 253 -14.80 -7.57 -2.27
CA LEU A 253 -14.97 -6.57 -1.23
C LEU A 253 -13.59 -6.16 -0.72
N THR A 254 -13.20 -4.93 -1.02
CA THR A 254 -11.85 -4.45 -0.70
C THR A 254 -11.63 -4.30 0.80
N GLY A 255 -12.70 -4.07 1.58
CA GLY A 255 -12.62 -3.63 2.97
C GLY A 255 -12.21 -2.16 3.13
N ASP A 256 -12.10 -1.39 2.04
CA ASP A 256 -11.87 0.05 2.06
C ASP A 256 -13.18 0.82 1.88
N ILE A 257 -13.30 1.94 2.57
CA ILE A 257 -14.47 2.82 2.58
C ILE A 257 -14.17 4.07 1.78
N GLY A 258 -15.06 4.44 0.88
CA GLY A 258 -14.88 5.60 0.02
C GLY A 258 -16.16 6.03 -0.68
N ASN A 259 -15.98 6.81 -1.73
CA ASN A 259 -17.04 7.18 -2.66
C ASN A 259 -16.47 7.40 -4.07
N LEU A 260 -17.38 7.49 -5.04
CA LEU A 260 -17.12 7.86 -6.42
C LEU A 260 -18.01 9.06 -6.75
N HIS A 261 -17.40 10.16 -7.19
CA HIS A 261 -18.11 11.37 -7.62
C HIS A 261 -17.47 11.89 -8.90
N ASP A 262 -18.25 12.14 -9.95
CA ASP A 262 -17.76 12.57 -11.27
C ASP A 262 -16.57 11.75 -11.80
N ASN A 263 -16.64 10.42 -11.63
CA ASN A 263 -15.59 9.47 -11.98
C ASN A 263 -14.27 9.62 -11.19
N ILE A 264 -14.26 10.38 -10.08
CA ILE A 264 -13.13 10.50 -9.17
C ILE A 264 -13.38 9.67 -7.92
N ILE A 265 -12.49 8.73 -7.64
CA ILE A 265 -12.56 7.88 -6.45
C ILE A 265 -11.86 8.56 -5.27
N SER A 266 -12.51 8.53 -4.11
CA SER A 266 -11.93 8.99 -2.84
C SER A 266 -12.02 7.88 -1.81
N ILE A 267 -10.87 7.48 -1.25
CA ILE A 267 -10.78 6.44 -0.21
C ILE A 267 -10.53 7.11 1.14
N SER A 268 -11.44 6.89 2.07
CA SER A 268 -11.40 7.50 3.40
C SER A 268 -10.65 6.64 4.43
N GLY A 269 -10.60 5.32 4.27
CA GLY A 269 -9.93 4.41 5.20
C GLY A 269 -10.52 3.01 5.14
N ARG A 270 -10.15 2.15 6.09
CA ARG A 270 -10.62 0.76 6.12
C ARG A 270 -11.88 0.57 6.95
N LYS A 271 -12.74 -0.36 6.55
CA LYS A 271 -13.94 -0.79 7.28
C LYS A 271 -13.60 -1.37 8.65
N ASP A 272 -12.53 -2.15 8.75
CA ASP A 272 -12.03 -2.74 10.01
C ASP A 272 -11.37 -1.70 10.94
N GLU A 273 -11.02 -0.52 10.42
CA GLU A 273 -10.51 0.62 11.18
C GLU A 273 -11.60 1.65 11.54
N GLN A 274 -12.86 1.43 11.14
CA GLN A 274 -13.99 2.19 11.66
C GLN A 274 -14.37 1.68 13.05
N VAL A 275 -14.43 2.60 14.01
CA VAL A 275 -14.82 2.31 15.38
C VAL A 275 -16.07 3.07 15.74
N LYS A 276 -16.99 2.43 16.47
CA LYS A 276 -18.18 3.08 16.97
C LYS A 276 -17.93 3.63 18.36
N VAL A 277 -18.08 4.95 18.53
CA VAL A 277 -18.00 5.64 19.82
C VAL A 277 -19.33 6.34 20.03
N LEU A 278 -20.06 6.00 21.09
CA LEU A 278 -21.41 6.52 21.37
C LEU A 278 -22.40 6.32 20.19
N GLY A 279 -22.25 5.23 19.44
CA GLY A 279 -23.10 4.91 18.30
C GLY A 279 -22.69 5.57 16.98
N GLU A 280 -21.83 6.59 17.02
CA GLU A 280 -21.30 7.29 15.86
C GLU A 280 -20.07 6.58 15.30
N LYS A 281 -19.95 6.55 13.97
CA LYS A 281 -18.78 5.95 13.29
C LYS A 281 -17.63 6.94 13.25
N ILE A 282 -16.47 6.51 13.74
CA ILE A 282 -15.21 7.24 13.70
C ILE A 282 -14.22 6.46 12.85
N ASN A 283 -13.53 7.17 11.95
CA ASN A 283 -12.43 6.63 11.18
C ASN A 283 -11.12 6.76 11.98
N LEU A 284 -10.71 5.69 12.66
CA LEU A 284 -9.53 5.72 13.52
C LEU A 284 -8.25 5.92 12.71
N LYS A 285 -8.20 5.44 11.46
CA LYS A 285 -7.07 5.68 10.55
C LYS A 285 -6.91 7.15 10.27
N HIS A 286 -7.99 7.84 9.91
CA HIS A 286 -7.98 9.29 9.67
C HIS A 286 -7.48 10.05 10.90
N LEU A 287 -7.98 9.71 12.09
CA LEU A 287 -7.48 10.30 13.33
C LEU A 287 -5.98 10.06 13.54
N ARG A 288 -5.50 8.82 13.34
CA ARG A 288 -4.06 8.49 13.43
C ARG A 288 -3.23 9.25 12.41
N SER A 289 -3.68 9.34 11.16
CA SER A 289 -3.00 10.07 10.08
C SER A 289 -2.92 11.56 10.42
N SER A 290 -4.02 12.15 10.90
CA SER A 290 -4.05 13.55 11.36
C SER A 290 -3.09 13.79 12.54
N ALA A 291 -3.11 12.91 13.54
CA ALA A 291 -2.18 12.98 14.67
C ALA A 291 -0.71 12.83 14.22
N THR A 292 -0.44 11.88 13.31
CA THR A 292 0.89 11.66 12.77
C THR A 292 1.39 12.88 11.99
N SER A 293 0.50 13.54 11.25
CA SER A 293 0.84 14.77 10.51
C SER A 293 1.18 15.92 11.45
N MET A 294 0.45 16.07 12.56
CA MET A 294 0.61 17.21 13.46
C MET A 294 1.76 17.04 14.47
N TYR A 295 2.03 15.80 14.87
CA TYR A 295 2.91 15.49 16.01
C TYR A 295 4.01 14.46 15.67
N GLY A 296 4.11 14.08 14.39
CA GLY A 296 5.05 13.08 13.91
C GLY A 296 4.72 11.67 14.37
N HIS A 297 5.70 10.77 14.21
CA HIS A 297 5.55 9.35 14.52
C HIS A 297 5.63 8.99 16.01
N SER A 298 5.85 9.98 16.86
CA SER A 298 6.02 9.85 18.31
C SER A 298 4.70 9.65 19.06
N ILE A 299 3.57 9.76 18.37
CA ILE A 299 2.25 9.44 18.91
C ILE A 299 1.43 8.57 17.97
N THR A 300 0.41 7.92 18.51
CA THR A 300 -0.66 7.29 17.76
C THR A 300 -1.95 7.26 18.59
N LEU A 301 -3.09 6.99 17.93
CA LEU A 301 -4.40 6.90 18.58
C LEU A 301 -4.92 5.47 18.47
N LEU A 302 -5.42 4.90 19.55
CA LEU A 302 -6.05 3.59 19.55
C LEU A 302 -7.50 3.72 19.99
N ALA A 303 -8.31 2.72 19.63
CA ALA A 303 -9.66 2.58 20.13
C ALA A 303 -9.76 1.32 20.97
N VAL A 304 -10.05 1.48 22.25
CA VAL A 304 -10.14 0.39 23.23
C VAL A 304 -11.58 0.24 23.73
N PRO A 305 -11.98 -0.94 24.23
CA PRO A 305 -13.32 -1.15 24.78
C PRO A 305 -13.64 -0.14 25.90
N ASP A 306 -14.88 0.36 25.91
CA ASP A 306 -15.42 1.21 26.96
C ASP A 306 -16.85 0.79 27.29
N SER A 307 -17.17 0.62 28.57
CA SER A 307 -18.46 0.09 29.02
C SER A 307 -19.65 0.99 28.70
N ARG A 308 -19.43 2.31 28.51
CA ARG A 308 -20.48 3.28 28.23
C ARG A 308 -20.51 3.70 26.76
N LYS A 309 -19.34 3.96 26.17
CA LYS A 309 -19.20 4.45 24.79
C LYS A 309 -19.15 3.32 23.75
N GLY A 310 -19.04 2.06 24.19
CA GLY A 310 -18.71 0.91 23.34
C GLY A 310 -17.21 0.83 23.09
N LYS A 311 -16.65 1.90 22.52
CA LYS A 311 -15.21 2.14 22.48
C LYS A 311 -14.87 3.56 22.92
N LYS A 312 -13.67 3.75 23.47
CA LYS A 312 -13.06 5.07 23.70
C LYS A 312 -11.77 5.21 22.89
N ILE A 313 -11.43 6.44 22.52
CA ILE A 313 -10.14 6.75 21.91
C ILE A 313 -9.12 7.00 23.02
N ILE A 314 -7.91 6.46 22.86
CA ILE A 314 -6.77 6.73 23.73
C ILE A 314 -5.60 7.21 22.87
N MET A 315 -4.75 8.07 23.43
CA MET A 315 -3.50 8.48 22.82
C MET A 315 -2.37 7.66 23.42
N VAL A 316 -1.52 7.09 22.56
CA VAL A 316 -0.27 6.45 22.96
C VAL A 316 0.87 7.33 22.46
N ALA A 317 1.78 7.71 23.34
CA ALA A 317 2.91 8.58 23.02
C ALA A 317 4.23 8.00 23.53
N GLU A 318 5.32 8.27 22.83
CA GLU A 318 6.67 7.94 23.29
C GLU A 318 7.07 8.85 24.46
N LYS A 319 7.70 8.31 25.50
CA LYS A 319 8.16 9.08 26.69
C LYS A 319 9.11 10.22 26.32
N SER A 320 9.84 10.09 25.22
CA SER A 320 10.75 11.09 24.67
C SER A 320 10.05 12.26 23.96
N SER A 321 8.73 12.18 23.75
CA SER A 321 7.95 13.18 23.02
C SER A 321 7.37 14.27 23.92
N ASP A 322 6.87 15.36 23.33
CA ASP A 322 6.13 16.44 24.02
C ASP A 322 4.65 16.06 24.26
N HIS A 323 4.45 14.87 24.83
CA HIS A 323 3.17 14.17 24.94
C HIS A 323 2.09 14.96 25.66
N ASP A 324 2.42 15.70 26.72
CA ASP A 324 1.46 16.53 27.45
C ASP A 324 0.93 17.68 26.60
N ARG A 325 1.80 18.31 25.80
CA ARG A 325 1.41 19.36 24.87
C ARG A 325 0.53 18.78 23.77
N PHE A 326 0.97 17.68 23.15
CA PHE A 326 0.24 17.03 22.05
C PHE A 326 -1.15 16.55 22.47
N PHE A 327 -1.28 15.97 23.66
CA PHE A 327 -2.57 15.51 24.17
C PHE A 327 -3.56 16.66 24.38
N LYS A 328 -3.09 17.79 24.95
CA LYS A 328 -3.91 18.99 25.14
C LYS A 328 -4.30 19.63 23.80
N GLU A 329 -3.34 19.78 22.89
CA GLU A 329 -3.57 20.37 21.57
C GLU A 329 -4.56 19.53 20.76
N TYR A 330 -4.38 18.20 20.72
CA TYR A 330 -5.30 17.29 20.03
C TYR A 330 -6.72 17.39 20.57
N ASN A 331 -6.89 17.28 21.89
CA ASN A 331 -8.21 17.30 22.52
C ASN A 331 -8.92 18.66 22.47
N SER A 332 -8.19 19.75 22.22
CA SER A 332 -8.79 21.07 22.01
C SER A 332 -9.39 21.25 20.61
N LYS A 333 -8.91 20.48 19.63
CA LYS A 333 -9.37 20.50 18.23
C LYS A 333 -10.34 19.36 17.90
N ALA A 334 -10.26 18.23 18.60
CA ALA A 334 -11.08 17.06 18.36
C ALA A 334 -12.56 17.28 18.71
N THR A 335 -13.46 16.68 17.92
CA THR A 335 -14.89 16.64 18.26
C THR A 335 -15.12 15.79 19.50
N SER A 336 -16.29 15.91 20.14
CA SER A 336 -16.59 15.24 21.42
C SER A 336 -16.40 13.72 21.38
N ILE A 337 -16.63 13.08 20.22
CA ILE A 337 -16.51 11.62 20.05
C ILE A 337 -15.08 11.19 19.68
N GLU A 338 -14.26 12.09 19.11
CA GLU A 338 -12.89 11.81 18.66
C GLU A 338 -11.82 12.13 19.72
N ARG A 339 -12.22 12.79 20.82
CA ARG A 339 -11.31 13.11 21.94
C ARG A 339 -10.68 11.84 22.51
N ALA A 340 -9.37 11.92 22.74
CA ALA A 340 -8.64 10.91 23.46
C ALA A 340 -8.94 11.05 24.96
N ASP A 341 -9.57 10.04 25.53
CA ASP A 341 -9.97 10.00 26.94
C ASP A 341 -8.76 9.78 27.88
N GLU A 342 -7.67 9.24 27.35
CA GLU A 342 -6.51 8.80 28.12
C GLU A 342 -5.21 8.96 27.32
N LEU A 343 -4.12 9.23 28.04
CA LEU A 343 -2.76 9.30 27.51
C LEU A 343 -1.92 8.17 28.11
N ILE A 344 -1.35 7.32 27.27
CA ILE A 344 -0.49 6.20 27.64
C ILE A 344 0.93 6.44 27.12
N LEU A 345 1.92 6.39 28.02
CA LEU A 345 3.32 6.66 27.66
C LEU A 345 4.15 5.39 27.54
N ILE A 346 4.75 5.12 26.38
CA ILE A 346 5.62 3.95 26.14
C ILE A 346 7.03 4.38 25.74
N ASP A 347 8.00 3.47 25.78
CA ASP A 347 9.38 3.83 25.42
C ASP A 347 9.54 4.09 23.92
N LYS A 348 8.89 3.26 23.08
CA LYS A 348 8.93 3.41 21.62
C LYS A 348 7.68 2.80 20.97
N ILE A 349 7.11 3.46 19.98
CA ILE A 349 6.00 2.93 19.19
C ILE A 349 6.55 1.95 18.13
N PRO A 350 6.10 0.68 18.11
CA PRO A 350 6.64 -0.32 17.20
C PRO A 350 6.20 -0.06 15.76
N ARG A 351 7.12 -0.24 14.81
CA ARG A 351 6.90 -0.03 13.38
C ARG A 351 7.61 -1.11 12.57
N SER A 352 7.02 -1.46 11.43
CA SER A 352 7.61 -2.41 10.48
C SER A 352 8.84 -1.82 9.78
N SER A 353 9.57 -2.65 9.03
CA SER A 353 10.70 -2.22 8.19
C SER A 353 10.33 -1.18 7.12
N LEU A 354 9.04 -1.05 6.78
CA LEU A 354 8.51 -0.04 5.87
C LEU A 354 7.97 1.21 6.61
N GLY A 355 8.19 1.32 7.93
CA GLY A 355 7.75 2.45 8.76
C GLY A 355 6.27 2.43 9.17
N LYS A 356 5.52 1.39 8.77
CA LYS A 356 4.10 1.24 9.13
C LYS A 356 3.95 0.89 10.61
N LEU A 357 2.94 1.45 11.28
CA LEU A 357 2.60 1.12 12.67
C LEU A 357 2.38 -0.40 12.82
N ALA A 358 3.14 -1.06 13.69
CA ALA A 358 2.98 -2.47 13.98
C ALA A 358 1.94 -2.66 15.10
N LEU A 359 0.66 -2.64 14.74
CA LEU A 359 -0.46 -2.62 15.70
C LEU A 359 -0.45 -3.79 16.68
N ASN A 360 -0.13 -5.00 16.22
CA ASN A 360 -0.10 -6.17 17.11
C ASN A 360 0.98 -6.04 18.17
N GLU A 361 2.20 -5.68 17.76
CA GLU A 361 3.30 -5.45 18.70
C GLU A 361 2.95 -4.34 19.69
N LEU A 362 2.22 -3.31 19.24
CA LEU A 362 1.75 -2.24 20.11
C LEU A 362 0.71 -2.75 21.12
N TYR A 363 -0.25 -3.58 20.69
CA TYR A 363 -1.20 -4.20 21.61
C TYR A 363 -0.50 -5.12 22.61
N ASP A 364 0.47 -5.94 22.18
CA ASP A 364 1.26 -6.81 23.08
C ASP A 364 2.02 -6.01 24.15
N ILE A 365 2.59 -4.84 23.77
CA ILE A 365 3.25 -3.93 24.72
C ILE A 365 2.25 -3.38 25.74
N LEU A 366 1.04 -3.04 25.30
CA LEU A 366 0.00 -2.48 26.15
C LEU A 366 -0.62 -3.53 27.09
N GLU A 367 -0.84 -4.76 26.63
CA GLU A 367 -1.35 -5.87 27.44
C GLU A 367 -0.39 -6.23 28.58
N LYS A 368 0.91 -6.38 28.28
CA LYS A 368 1.95 -6.66 29.28
C LYS A 368 2.04 -5.62 30.39
N ARG A 369 1.56 -4.40 30.13
CA ARG A 369 1.54 -3.31 31.09
C ARG A 369 0.29 -3.32 31.97
N ILE A 370 -0.81 -3.90 31.50
CA ILE A 370 -2.02 -4.07 32.32
C ILE A 370 -1.81 -5.19 33.36
N GLU A 371 -0.94 -6.15 33.05
CA GLU A 371 -0.58 -7.26 33.93
C GLU A 371 0.54 -6.94 34.96
N ALA A 372 1.23 -5.82 34.81
CA ALA A 372 2.35 -5.36 35.65
C ALA A 372 1.93 -4.21 36.57
#